data_AF-A0A9D4L572-F1
#
_entry.id   AF-A0A9D4L572-F1
#
_cell.length_a   1.000
_cell.length_b   1.000
_cell.length_c   1.000
_cell.angle_alpha   90.00
_cell.angle_beta   90.00
_cell.angle_gamma   90.00
#
_symmetry.space_group_name_H-M   'P 1'
#
loop_
_entity.id
_entity.type
_entity.pdbx_description
1 polymer ?
#
loop_
_entity_poly.entity_id
_entity_poly.type
_entity_poly.pdbx_seq_one_letter_code
_entity_poly.pdbx_strand_id
1 'polypeptide(L)'
;MSTRRSLTQPQYEFILLFNKSVGSERVFYFMVDPRTRDRMFPKMNTTVFHKLRNLVGYKVVVLDEQLYLLGGKDWVSGTILGNTWRYNPDSGRWIACAQMQEPRCRFTADVLDGKIYVTGGEVGKGKVTDGVEFYDPDTDTWTPIKPLPRPRADHASCACGKRLYVSGGISNIKHQCSNVFW
;
A
#
# COMPACT_ATOMS: atom_id res chain seq x y z
N MET A 1 46.67 7.77 1.89
CA MET A 1 45.58 8.68 1.47
C MET A 1 44.42 7.85 0.98
N SER A 2 43.38 7.71 1.80
CA SER A 2 42.16 6.95 1.46
C SER A 2 41.05 7.96 1.17
N THR A 3 40.70 8.11 -0.10
CA THR A 3 39.56 8.90 -0.55
C THR A 3 38.27 8.20 -0.15
N ARG A 4 37.63 8.67 0.92
CA ARG A 4 36.22 8.38 1.21
C ARG A 4 35.41 8.77 -0.03
N ARG A 5 34.85 7.79 -0.73
CA ARG A 5 33.75 8.03 -1.67
C ARG A 5 32.63 8.68 -0.86
N SER A 6 32.33 9.94 -1.19
CA SER A 6 31.11 10.62 -0.78
C SER A 6 29.94 9.76 -1.26
N LEU A 7 29.32 9.03 -0.35
CA LEU A 7 28.02 8.41 -0.59
C LEU A 7 27.03 9.57 -0.57
N THR A 8 26.68 10.09 -1.75
CA THR A 8 25.51 10.95 -1.91
C THR A 8 24.35 10.17 -1.32
N GLN A 9 23.83 10.62 -0.18
CA GLN A 9 22.63 10.03 0.40
C GLN A 9 21.54 10.06 -0.68
N PRO A 10 20.72 9.01 -0.81
CA PRO A 10 19.55 9.08 -1.67
C PRO A 10 18.76 10.31 -1.25
N GLN A 11 18.72 11.32 -2.12
CA GLN A 11 17.96 12.53 -1.88
C GLN A 11 16.51 12.15 -2.10
N TYR A 12 15.78 11.92 -1.01
CA TYR A 12 14.33 11.96 -1.06
C TYR A 12 13.95 13.37 -1.51
N GLU A 13 13.45 13.51 -2.74
CA GLU A 13 13.08 14.82 -3.28
C GLU A 13 11.90 15.44 -2.52
N PHE A 14 11.00 14.60 -1.97
CA PHE A 14 9.86 15.03 -1.17
C PHE A 14 9.20 13.87 -0.41
N ILE A 15 8.44 14.19 0.65
CA ILE A 15 7.43 13.31 1.26
C ILE A 15 6.06 13.72 0.72
N LEU A 16 5.36 12.81 0.04
CA LEU A 16 4.00 13.04 -0.43
C LEU A 16 2.98 12.65 0.64
N LEU A 17 2.27 13.62 1.19
CA LEU A 17 1.23 13.41 2.19
C LEU A 17 -0.13 13.52 1.55
N PHE A 18 -0.91 12.44 1.60
CA PHE A 18 -2.33 12.43 1.25
C PHE A 18 -3.17 12.62 2.51
N ASN A 19 -3.91 13.72 2.58
CA ASN A 19 -4.89 13.93 3.63
C ASN A 19 -6.29 13.73 3.07
N LYS A 20 -7.00 12.75 3.63
CA LYS A 20 -8.38 12.43 3.28
C LYS A 20 -9.26 12.54 4.52
N SER A 21 -10.19 13.49 4.49
CA SER A 21 -11.25 13.59 5.50
C SER A 21 -12.36 12.58 5.19
N VAL A 22 -12.95 11.98 6.24
CA VAL A 22 -14.10 11.08 6.10
C VAL A 22 -15.26 11.84 5.41
N GLY A 23 -15.97 11.17 4.51
CA GLY A 23 -17.09 11.75 3.75
C GLY A 23 -16.71 12.66 2.58
N SER A 24 -15.45 13.13 2.51
CA SER A 24 -14.95 13.94 1.39
C SER A 24 -14.56 13.09 0.19
N GLU A 25 -14.91 13.56 -1.01
CA GLU A 25 -14.45 13.03 -2.29
C GLU A 25 -13.19 13.73 -2.79
N ARG A 26 -12.86 14.87 -2.17
CA ARG A 26 -11.60 15.58 -2.39
C ARG A 26 -10.52 14.95 -1.56
N VAL A 27 -9.43 14.61 -2.24
CA VAL A 27 -8.20 14.17 -1.62
C VAL A 27 -7.22 15.33 -1.70
N PHE A 28 -6.75 15.77 -0.54
CA PHE A 28 -5.69 16.77 -0.47
C PHE A 28 -4.37 16.03 -0.54
N TYR A 29 -3.42 16.55 -1.31
CA TYR A 29 -2.04 16.13 -1.18
C TYR A 29 -1.11 17.32 -1.11
N PHE A 30 0.00 17.14 -0.42
CA PHE A 30 1.08 18.12 -0.37
C PHE A 30 2.42 17.42 -0.24
N MET A 31 3.46 18.09 -0.74
CA MET A 31 4.83 17.62 -0.66
C MET A 31 5.54 18.33 0.49
N VAL A 32 6.34 17.60 1.24
CA VAL A 32 7.19 18.14 2.32
C VAL A 32 8.63 17.90 1.94
N ASP A 33 9.47 18.93 2.02
CA ASP A 33 10.91 18.73 1.97
C ASP A 33 11.35 18.02 3.26
N PRO A 34 11.88 16.79 3.19
CA PRO A 34 12.35 16.10 4.39
C PRO A 34 13.51 16.82 5.09
N ARG A 35 14.17 17.78 4.43
CA ARG A 35 15.36 18.52 4.93
C ARG A 35 14.99 19.76 5.72
N THR A 36 13.96 20.50 5.30
CA THR A 36 13.64 21.81 5.90
C THR A 36 12.34 21.83 6.69
N ARG A 37 11.55 20.74 6.65
CA ARG A 37 10.15 20.69 7.13
C ARG A 37 9.22 21.69 6.45
N ASP A 38 9.73 22.45 5.47
CA ASP A 38 8.91 23.37 4.70
C ASP A 38 8.02 22.56 3.76
N ARG A 39 6.79 23.05 3.60
CA ARG A 39 5.90 22.54 2.58
C ARG A 39 6.43 23.00 1.24
N MET A 40 6.85 22.06 0.39
CA MET A 40 7.21 22.36 -0.98
C MET A 40 5.93 22.55 -1.78
N PHE A 41 5.65 23.78 -2.19
CA PHE A 41 4.53 24.09 -3.07
C PHE A 41 5.04 24.71 -4.37
N PRO A 42 4.30 24.46 -5.45
CA PRO A 42 3.36 25.49 -5.85
C PRO A 42 1.92 24.93 -5.92
N LYS A 43 1.03 25.46 -5.06
CA LYS A 43 -0.40 25.13 -4.86
C LYS A 43 -0.72 23.71 -4.35
N MET A 44 -1.42 23.65 -3.21
CA MET A 44 -2.23 22.49 -2.83
C MET A 44 -3.18 22.17 -3.99
N ASN A 45 -2.93 21.06 -4.67
CA ASN A 45 -3.83 20.58 -5.71
C ASN A 45 -4.78 19.56 -5.06
N THR A 46 -6.08 19.82 -5.18
CA THR A 46 -7.10 18.82 -4.89
C THR A 46 -7.37 18.01 -6.15
N THR A 47 -7.26 16.70 -6.05
CA THR A 47 -7.87 15.80 -7.03
C THR A 47 -9.17 15.25 -6.46
N VAL A 48 -10.21 15.20 -7.28
CA VAL A 48 -11.46 14.55 -6.91
C VAL A 48 -11.29 13.07 -7.23
N PHE A 49 -11.34 12.23 -6.21
CA PHE A 49 -11.26 10.79 -6.38
C PHE A 49 -12.36 10.13 -5.57
N HIS A 50 -13.56 10.09 -6.16
CA HIS A 50 -14.78 9.53 -5.56
C HIS A 50 -14.59 8.11 -5.01
N LYS A 51 -13.66 7.33 -5.57
CA LYS A 51 -13.36 5.96 -5.12
C LYS A 51 -12.73 5.91 -3.72
N LEU A 52 -12.15 7.02 -3.27
CA LEU A 52 -11.69 7.16 -1.90
C LEU A 52 -12.75 7.68 -0.95
N ARG A 53 -13.93 8.08 -1.43
CA ARG A 53 -15.05 8.44 -0.54
C ARG A 53 -15.33 7.23 0.35
N ASN A 54 -15.29 7.43 1.66
CA ASN A 54 -15.55 6.39 2.67
C ASN A 54 -14.60 5.16 2.67
N LEU A 55 -13.59 5.10 1.79
CA LEU A 55 -12.62 4.01 1.82
C LEU A 55 -11.69 4.09 3.03
N VAL A 56 -11.56 2.98 3.77
CA VAL A 56 -10.66 2.81 4.91
C VAL A 56 -9.85 1.53 4.77
N GLY A 57 -8.72 1.42 5.48
CA GLY A 57 -7.92 0.20 5.54
C GLY A 57 -7.29 -0.24 4.20
N TYR A 58 -7.29 0.65 3.20
CA TYR A 58 -6.56 0.48 1.94
C TYR A 58 -5.05 0.58 2.17
N LYS A 59 -4.26 0.20 1.15
CA LYS A 59 -2.81 0.39 1.14
C LYS A 59 -2.37 1.25 -0.02
N VAL A 60 -1.26 1.93 0.19
CA VAL A 60 -0.62 2.78 -0.81
C VAL A 60 0.84 2.35 -0.89
N VAL A 61 1.33 2.13 -2.11
CA VAL A 61 2.72 1.77 -2.38
C VAL A 61 3.22 2.54 -3.58
N VAL A 62 4.53 2.73 -3.69
CA VAL A 62 5.15 3.34 -4.87
C VAL A 62 6.01 2.28 -5.54
N LEU A 63 5.78 2.05 -6.83
CA LEU A 63 6.56 1.17 -7.69
C LEU A 63 6.81 1.91 -9.01
N ASP A 64 8.07 1.96 -9.44
CA ASP A 64 8.50 2.62 -10.69
C ASP A 64 7.91 4.04 -10.85
N GLU A 65 8.08 4.85 -9.81
CA GLU A 65 7.60 6.25 -9.72
C GLU A 65 6.07 6.41 -9.79
N GLN A 66 5.32 5.32 -9.81
CA GLN A 66 3.87 5.33 -9.83
C GLN A 66 3.32 4.99 -8.45
N LEU A 67 2.35 5.81 -8.03
CA LEU A 67 1.62 5.59 -6.79
C LEU A 67 0.46 4.63 -7.02
N TYR A 68 0.44 3.52 -6.30
CA TYR A 68 -0.64 2.54 -6.34
C TYR A 68 -1.50 2.64 -5.09
N LEU A 69 -2.80 2.39 -5.26
CA LEU A 69 -3.79 2.32 -4.21
C LEU A 69 -4.55 1.00 -4.29
N LEU A 70 -4.55 0.28 -3.17
CA LEU A 70 -4.89 -1.14 -3.13
C LEU A 70 -6.00 -1.38 -2.09
N GLY A 71 -7.04 -2.08 -2.52
CA GLY A 71 -8.07 -2.68 -1.68
C GLY A 71 -8.72 -1.72 -0.68
N GLY A 72 -9.00 -2.25 0.51
CA GLY A 72 -9.64 -1.53 1.60
C GLY A 72 -11.10 -1.93 1.79
N LYS A 73 -11.83 -1.13 2.56
CA LYS A 73 -13.21 -1.36 2.94
C LYS A 73 -14.00 -0.08 2.81
N ASP A 74 -15.15 -0.13 2.16
CA ASP A 74 -16.09 0.97 2.18
C ASP A 74 -16.73 1.07 3.57
N TRP A 75 -16.55 2.20 4.24
CA TRP A 75 -17.00 2.41 5.61
C TRP A 75 -18.51 2.35 5.78
N VAL A 76 -19.28 2.73 4.75
CA VAL A 76 -20.74 2.82 4.84
C VAL A 76 -21.39 1.45 4.64
N SER A 77 -21.04 0.76 3.56
CA SER A 77 -21.58 -0.56 3.22
C SER A 77 -20.87 -1.71 3.93
N GLY A 78 -19.65 -1.50 4.42
CA GLY A 78 -18.79 -2.55 4.94
C GLY A 78 -18.18 -3.45 3.86
N THR A 79 -18.38 -3.13 2.58
CA THR A 79 -17.88 -3.93 1.44
C THR A 79 -16.36 -3.88 1.41
N ILE A 80 -15.72 -5.05 1.39
CA ILE A 80 -14.27 -5.17 1.22
C ILE A 80 -13.96 -5.18 -0.28
N LEU A 81 -12.98 -4.39 -0.68
CA LEU A 81 -12.65 -4.12 -2.07
C LEU A 81 -11.31 -4.75 -2.46
N GLY A 82 -11.24 -5.23 -3.69
CA GLY A 82 -10.03 -5.75 -4.34
C GLY A 82 -9.39 -4.78 -5.33
N ASN A 83 -9.90 -3.55 -5.42
CA ASN A 83 -9.50 -2.61 -6.46
C ASN A 83 -8.01 -2.23 -6.37
N THR A 84 -7.40 -2.11 -7.55
CA THR A 84 -6.06 -1.54 -7.74
C THR A 84 -6.21 -0.30 -8.60
N TRP A 85 -5.64 0.81 -8.16
CA TRP A 85 -5.55 2.03 -8.92
C TRP A 85 -4.12 2.51 -8.96
N ARG A 86 -3.67 3.04 -10.09
CA ARG A 86 -2.39 3.75 -10.18
C ARG A 86 -2.60 5.21 -10.54
N TYR A 87 -1.83 6.09 -9.95
CA TYR A 87 -1.85 7.51 -10.30
C TYR A 87 -0.85 7.79 -11.41
N ASN A 88 -1.32 8.41 -12.49
CA ASN A 88 -0.47 8.94 -13.55
C ASN A 88 -0.22 10.44 -13.27
N PRO A 89 1.02 10.84 -12.92
CA PRO A 89 1.34 12.22 -12.57
C PRO A 89 1.24 13.18 -13.76
N ASP A 90 1.57 12.74 -14.98
CA ASP A 90 1.57 13.57 -16.18
C ASP A 90 0.16 14.07 -16.54
N SER A 91 -0.82 13.19 -16.38
CA SER A 91 -2.23 13.49 -16.64
C SER A 91 -3.01 13.93 -15.40
N GLY A 92 -2.45 13.71 -14.21
CA GLY A 92 -3.11 13.96 -12.93
C GLY A 92 -4.31 13.04 -12.65
N ARG A 93 -4.37 11.87 -13.28
CA ARG A 93 -5.53 10.95 -13.24
C ARG A 93 -5.20 9.62 -12.59
N TRP A 94 -6.20 9.04 -11.94
CA TRP A 94 -6.17 7.66 -11.48
C TRP A 94 -6.62 6.71 -12.60
N ILE A 95 -5.84 5.65 -12.82
CA ILE A 95 -6.07 4.62 -13.82
C ILE A 95 -6.43 3.33 -13.07
N ALA A 96 -7.50 2.66 -13.48
CA ALA A 96 -7.87 1.36 -12.94
C ALA A 96 -6.92 0.28 -13.47
N CYS A 97 -6.48 -0.60 -12.58
CA CYS A 97 -5.70 -1.80 -12.89
C CYS A 97 -6.50 -3.05 -12.52
N ALA A 98 -5.95 -4.23 -12.82
CA ALA A 98 -6.52 -5.50 -12.39
C ALA A 98 -6.73 -5.54 -10.87
N GLN A 99 -7.83 -6.18 -10.48
CA GLN A 99 -8.22 -6.31 -9.07
C GLN A 99 -7.55 -7.55 -8.45
N MET A 100 -7.25 -7.48 -7.15
CA MET A 100 -6.86 -8.65 -6.35
C MET A 100 -7.91 -9.75 -6.50
N GLN A 101 -7.46 -11.00 -6.55
CA GLN A 101 -8.38 -12.15 -6.61
C GLN A 101 -9.15 -12.29 -5.30
N GLU A 102 -8.53 -11.97 -4.17
CA GLU A 102 -9.18 -11.91 -2.87
C GLU A 102 -9.25 -10.44 -2.37
N PRO A 103 -10.43 -9.79 -2.44
CA PRO A 103 -10.67 -8.49 -1.83
C PRO A 103 -10.30 -8.49 -0.35
N ARG A 104 -9.48 -7.52 0.07
CA ARG A 104 -8.91 -7.45 1.42
C ARG A 104 -8.83 -6.02 1.95
N CYS A 105 -9.01 -5.86 3.25
CA CYS A 105 -8.62 -4.68 4.04
C CYS A 105 -7.70 -5.11 5.18
N ARG A 106 -7.08 -4.17 5.93
CA ARG A 106 -6.20 -4.50 7.08
C ARG A 106 -5.01 -5.43 6.74
N PHE A 107 -4.67 -5.53 5.45
CA PHE A 107 -3.51 -6.25 4.93
C PHE A 107 -2.29 -5.33 4.88
N THR A 108 -1.12 -5.86 4.55
CA THR A 108 0.07 -5.07 4.22
C THR A 108 0.46 -5.24 2.76
N ALA A 109 1.17 -4.23 2.21
CA ALA A 109 1.62 -4.24 0.84
C ALA A 109 3.08 -3.76 0.76
N ASP A 110 3.91 -4.49 0.02
CA ASP A 110 5.35 -4.23 -0.10
C ASP A 110 5.81 -4.40 -1.54
N VAL A 111 6.80 -3.62 -1.96
CA VAL A 111 7.43 -3.76 -3.27
C VAL A 111 8.66 -4.64 -3.14
N LEU A 112 8.73 -5.67 -3.98
CA LEU A 112 9.84 -6.62 -4.04
C LEU A 112 10.03 -7.07 -5.49
N ASP A 113 11.25 -7.01 -6.02
CA ASP A 113 11.62 -7.46 -7.38
C ASP A 113 10.64 -6.94 -8.47
N GLY A 114 10.32 -5.64 -8.44
CA GLY A 114 9.46 -4.99 -9.45
C GLY A 114 7.97 -5.35 -9.36
N LYS A 115 7.53 -6.00 -8.29
CA LYS A 115 6.15 -6.44 -8.07
C LYS A 115 5.63 -5.93 -6.74
N ILE A 116 4.31 -5.80 -6.62
CA ILE A 116 3.64 -5.41 -5.37
C ILE A 116 3.07 -6.66 -4.72
N TYR A 117 3.57 -7.05 -3.56
CA TYR A 117 3.07 -8.17 -2.78
C TYR A 117 2.07 -7.68 -1.74
N VAL A 118 0.96 -8.38 -1.59
CA VAL A 118 0.01 -8.18 -0.49
C VAL A 118 -0.03 -9.42 0.38
N THR A 119 0.00 -9.23 1.70
CA THR A 119 -0.03 -10.35 2.65
C THR A 119 -1.18 -10.21 3.64
N GLY A 120 -1.89 -11.33 3.86
CA GLY A 120 -2.95 -11.44 4.85
C GLY A 120 -4.06 -10.39 4.66
N GLY A 121 -4.64 -9.97 5.78
CA GLY A 121 -5.74 -9.02 5.88
C GLY A 121 -7.04 -9.64 6.37
N GLU A 122 -8.08 -8.83 6.36
CA GLU A 122 -9.46 -9.21 6.57
C GLU A 122 -10.18 -9.22 5.23
N VAL A 123 -10.92 -10.30 4.98
CA VAL A 123 -11.77 -10.53 3.81
C VAL A 123 -13.23 -10.58 4.25
N GLY A 124 -14.15 -10.88 3.32
CA GLY A 124 -15.59 -10.86 3.58
C GLY A 124 -16.01 -11.55 4.90
N LYS A 125 -17.01 -10.96 5.57
CA LYS A 125 -17.57 -11.43 6.86
C LYS A 125 -16.57 -11.40 8.04
N GLY A 126 -15.53 -10.57 7.98
CA GLY A 126 -14.56 -10.41 9.07
C GLY A 126 -13.57 -11.59 9.19
N LYS A 127 -13.48 -12.43 8.16
CA LYS A 127 -12.54 -13.56 8.13
C LYS A 127 -11.12 -13.01 7.93
N VAL A 128 -10.19 -13.43 8.78
CA VAL A 128 -8.76 -13.14 8.57
C VAL A 128 -8.19 -14.16 7.60
N THR A 129 -7.42 -13.72 6.61
CA THR A 129 -6.82 -14.56 5.56
C THR A 129 -5.31 -14.74 5.76
N ASP A 130 -4.79 -15.88 5.30
CA ASP A 130 -3.36 -16.15 5.10
C ASP A 130 -2.93 -15.95 3.64
N GLY A 131 -3.86 -15.59 2.76
CA GLY A 131 -3.60 -15.42 1.35
C GLY A 131 -2.50 -14.41 1.08
N VAL A 132 -1.62 -14.74 0.13
CA VAL A 132 -0.58 -13.87 -0.40
C VAL A 132 -0.76 -13.80 -1.90
N GLU A 133 -0.78 -12.57 -2.43
CA GLU A 133 -0.86 -12.33 -3.88
C GLU A 133 0.23 -11.32 -4.25
N PHE A 134 0.71 -11.36 -5.48
CA PHE A 134 1.48 -10.26 -6.04
C PHE A 134 0.81 -9.70 -7.29
N TYR A 135 0.97 -8.40 -7.49
CA TYR A 135 0.62 -7.70 -8.71
C TYR A 135 1.87 -7.51 -9.57
N ASP A 136 1.74 -7.90 -10.84
CA ASP A 136 2.72 -7.64 -11.88
C ASP A 136 2.22 -6.50 -12.77
N PRO A 137 2.88 -5.32 -12.76
CA PRO A 137 2.47 -4.18 -13.58
C PRO A 137 2.69 -4.39 -15.08
N ASP A 138 3.60 -5.29 -15.47
CA ASP A 138 3.92 -5.54 -16.89
C ASP A 138 2.79 -6.29 -17.58
N THR A 139 2.12 -7.17 -16.84
CA THR A 139 0.99 -7.97 -17.34
C THR A 139 -0.37 -7.46 -16.85
N ASP A 140 -0.40 -6.49 -15.93
CA ASP A 140 -1.60 -6.02 -15.23
C ASP A 140 -2.40 -7.19 -14.63
N THR A 141 -1.73 -8.01 -13.80
CA THR A 141 -2.37 -9.21 -13.21
C THR A 141 -1.99 -9.41 -11.76
N TRP A 142 -2.96 -9.92 -10.98
CA TRP A 142 -2.72 -10.48 -9.65
C TRP A 142 -2.56 -11.99 -9.70
N THR A 143 -1.51 -12.49 -9.05
CA THR A 143 -1.19 -13.92 -8.97
C THR A 143 -1.10 -14.36 -7.51
N PRO A 144 -1.91 -15.35 -7.07
CA PRO A 144 -1.77 -15.93 -5.75
C PRO A 144 -0.50 -16.76 -5.68
N ILE A 145 0.19 -16.69 -4.55
CA ILE A 145 1.37 -17.50 -4.26
C ILE A 145 1.14 -18.31 -2.98
N LYS A 146 2.17 -19.05 -2.56
CA LYS A 146 2.07 -19.85 -1.34
C LYS A 146 1.63 -18.95 -0.16
N PRO A 147 0.65 -19.39 0.66
CA PRO A 147 0.09 -18.56 1.71
C PRO A 147 1.04 -18.40 2.90
N LEU A 148 0.71 -17.47 3.79
CA LEU A 148 1.30 -17.40 5.12
C LEU A 148 1.01 -18.72 5.87
N PRO A 149 1.88 -19.15 6.81
CA PRO A 149 1.61 -20.33 7.63
C PRO A 149 0.37 -20.21 8.51
N ARG A 150 -0.07 -18.98 8.78
CA ARG A 150 -1.27 -18.66 9.58
C ARG A 150 -1.91 -17.36 9.08
N PRO A 151 -3.25 -17.24 9.18
CA PRO A 151 -3.95 -16.00 8.84
C PRO A 151 -3.55 -14.84 9.75
N ARG A 152 -3.36 -13.65 9.18
CA ARG A 152 -3.01 -12.43 9.92
C ARG A 152 -3.67 -11.19 9.32
N ALA A 153 -4.12 -10.27 10.15
CA ALA A 153 -4.54 -8.91 9.78
C ALA A 153 -3.92 -7.90 10.75
N ASP A 154 -3.86 -6.62 10.38
CA ASP A 154 -3.18 -5.55 11.14
C ASP A 154 -1.74 -5.90 11.56
N HIS A 155 -1.05 -6.73 10.79
CA HIS A 155 0.37 -7.01 10.97
C HIS A 155 1.22 -5.92 10.33
N ALA A 156 2.51 -5.94 10.66
CA ALA A 156 3.54 -5.17 9.96
C ALA A 156 4.27 -6.07 8.97
N SER A 157 4.76 -5.48 7.88
CA SER A 157 5.68 -6.15 6.98
C SER A 157 6.72 -5.18 6.41
N CYS A 158 7.81 -5.74 5.91
CA CYS A 158 8.80 -4.99 5.15
C CYS A 158 9.52 -5.91 4.15
N ALA A 159 9.78 -5.40 2.95
CA ALA A 159 10.72 -6.01 2.02
C ALA A 159 12.17 -5.61 2.39
N CYS A 160 13.08 -6.59 2.42
CA CYS A 160 14.52 -6.33 2.60
C CYS A 160 15.35 -7.36 1.84
N GLY A 161 16.14 -6.88 0.87
CA GLY A 161 16.83 -7.74 -0.08
C GLY A 161 15.81 -8.48 -0.96
N LYS A 162 15.93 -9.81 -1.03
CA LYS A 162 15.02 -10.70 -1.79
C LYS A 162 13.97 -11.36 -0.90
N ARG A 163 13.59 -10.73 0.22
CA ARG A 163 12.77 -11.33 1.27
C ARG A 163 11.71 -10.36 1.75
N LEU A 164 10.58 -10.91 2.19
CA LEU A 164 9.46 -10.22 2.77
C LEU A 164 9.29 -10.69 4.23
N TYR A 165 9.40 -9.76 5.17
CA TYR A 165 9.28 -10.03 6.59
C TYR A 165 7.87 -9.67 7.04
N VAL A 166 7.22 -10.52 7.84
CA VAL A 166 5.88 -10.30 8.38
C VAL A 166 5.89 -10.51 9.89
N SER A 167 5.42 -9.52 10.66
CA SER A 167 5.43 -9.56 12.12
C SER A 167 4.13 -9.08 12.75
N GLY A 168 3.72 -9.76 13.83
CA GLY A 168 2.58 -9.38 14.65
C GLY A 168 1.23 -9.64 13.99
N GLY A 169 0.30 -8.71 14.21
CA GLY A 169 -1.08 -8.78 13.73
C GLY A 169 -2.00 -9.63 14.60
N ILE A 170 -3.29 -9.52 14.29
CA ILE A 170 -4.34 -10.35 14.88
C ILE A 170 -4.52 -11.62 14.05
N SER A 171 -4.85 -12.71 14.74
CA SER A 171 -5.30 -13.95 14.11
C SER A 171 -6.59 -14.40 14.77
N ASN A 172 -7.39 -15.19 14.06
CA ASN A 172 -8.63 -15.77 14.58
C ASN A 172 -8.37 -16.90 15.60
N ILE A 173 -7.10 -17.18 15.90
CA ILE A 173 -6.65 -18.21 16.82
C ILE A 173 -6.30 -17.53 18.13
N LYS A 174 -6.96 -17.94 19.23
CA LYS A 174 -6.61 -17.50 20.58
C LYS A 174 -5.13 -17.77 20.82
N HIS A 175 -4.37 -16.72 21.08
CA HIS A 175 -2.92 -16.69 21.37
C HIS A 175 -1.99 -16.84 20.15
N GLN A 176 -1.32 -15.73 19.76
CA GLN A 176 0.15 -15.56 19.72
C GLN A 176 0.60 -14.50 18.70
N CYS A 177 1.50 -13.62 19.15
CA CYS A 177 2.44 -12.90 18.29
C CYS A 177 3.48 -13.92 17.79
N SER A 178 3.54 -14.18 16.48
CA SER A 178 4.62 -14.98 15.90
C SER A 178 5.18 -14.24 14.69
N ASN A 179 6.51 -14.14 14.64
CA ASN A 179 7.25 -13.61 13.50
C ASN A 179 7.27 -14.68 12.40
N VAL A 180 7.08 -14.27 11.14
CA VAL A 180 7.14 -15.15 9.97
C VAL A 180 8.11 -14.54 8.95
N PHE A 181 8.99 -15.39 8.42
CA PHE A 181 9.97 -15.02 7.39
C PHE A 181 9.54 -15.60 6.04
N TRP A 182 9.60 -14.78 4.99
CA TRP A 182 9.26 -15.14 3.61
C TRP A 182 10.32 -14.66 2.63
#